data_AF-A0A7C0YS20-F1
#
_entry.id   AF-A0A7C0YS20-F1
#
_cell.length_a   1.000
_cell.length_b   1.000
_cell.length_c   1.000
_cell.angle_alpha   90.00
_cell.angle_beta   90.00
_cell.angle_gamma   90.00
#
_symmetry.space_group_name_H-M   'P 1'
#
loop_
_entity.id
_entity.type
_entity.pdbx_description
1 polymer ?
#
loop_
_entity_poly.entity_id
_entity_poly.type
_entity_poly.pdbx_seq_one_letter_code
_entity_poly.pdbx_strand_id
1 'polypeptide(L)' 'MTLTKERRGEIAYTVLKNLFDHKGIKLNRHLKREISNKAKEIGVPVNELWEFVKILIDDLYKETFG' A
#
# COMPACT_ATOMS: atom_id res chain seq x y z
N MET A 1 19.13 16.83 10.31
CA MET A 1 18.40 15.74 11.00
C MET A 1 18.16 14.63 9.99
N THR A 2 18.51 13.39 10.34
CA THR A 2 18.31 12.22 9.45
C THR A 2 17.05 11.49 9.90
N LEU A 3 16.13 11.21 8.98
CA LEU A 3 14.89 10.47 9.27
C LEU A 3 15.20 9.00 9.60
N THR A 4 14.57 8.47 10.66
CA THR A 4 14.66 7.06 11.02
C THR A 4 13.99 6.16 9.97
N LYS A 5 14.28 4.85 9.99
CA LYS A 5 13.61 3.88 9.09
C LYS A 5 12.10 3.82 9.35
N GLU A 6 11.68 3.78 10.61
CA GLU A 6 10.26 3.80 10.98
C GLU A 6 9.55 5.05 10.46
N ARG A 7 10.15 6.23 10.69
CA ARG A 7 9.53 7.48 10.25
C ARG A 7 9.39 7.57 8.73
N ARG A 8 10.35 7.02 7.98
CA ARG A 8 10.25 6.91 6.51
C ARG A 8 9.12 5.97 6.09
N GLY A 9 8.92 4.86 6.82
CA GLY A 9 7.81 3.93 6.61
C GLY A 9 6.45 4.58 6.85
N GLU A 10 6.29 5.29 7.95
CA GLU A 10 5.06 6.03 8.27
C GLU A 10 4.72 7.07 7.19
N ILE A 11 5.71 7.88 6.77
CA ILE A 11 5.51 8.88 5.71
C ILE A 11 5.12 8.20 4.40
N ALA A 12 5.79 7.11 4.02
CA ALA A 12 5.46 6.36 2.82
C ALA A 12 4.02 5.82 2.86
N TYR A 13 3.58 5.31 4.01
CA TYR A 13 2.22 4.83 4.22
C TYR A 13 1.19 5.95 4.03
N THR A 14 1.36 7.09 4.72
CA THR A 14 0.43 8.22 4.64
C THR A 14 0.34 8.82 3.23
N VAL A 15 1.46 8.92 2.52
CA VAL A 15 1.49 9.43 1.14
C VAL A 15 0.77 8.47 0.20
N LEU A 16 1.05 7.16 0.30
CA LEU A 16 0.36 6.14 -0.49
C LEU A 16 -1.14 6.18 -0.26
N LYS A 17 -1.57 6.22 1.01
CA LYS A 17 -2.97 6.33 1.40
C LYS A 17 -3.67 7.51 0.73
N ASN A 18 -3.09 8.71 0.82
CA ASN A 18 -3.62 9.91 0.16
C ASN A 18 -3.71 9.74 -1.37
N LEU A 19 -2.70 9.15 -2.00
CA LEU A 19 -2.69 8.92 -3.44
C LEU A 19 -3.80 7.96 -3.87
N PHE A 20 -4.07 6.93 -3.08
CA PHE A 20 -5.12 5.96 -3.36
C PHE A 20 -6.52 6.52 -3.12
N ASP A 21 -6.69 7.38 -2.13
CA ASP A 21 -7.94 8.11 -1.87
C ASP A 21 -8.31 9.02 -3.07
N HIS A 22 -7.34 9.74 -3.62
CA HIS A 22 -7.57 10.70 -4.70
C HIS A 22 -7.60 10.08 -6.11
N LYS A 23 -6.87 8.98 -6.34
CA LYS A 23 -6.80 8.32 -7.67
C LYS A 23 -7.63 7.04 -7.78
N GLY A 24 -8.07 6.48 -6.65
CA GLY A 24 -8.81 5.22 -6.55
C GLY A 24 -7.93 3.98 -6.77
N ILE A 25 -8.29 2.87 -6.11
CA ILE A 25 -7.78 1.53 -6.44
C ILE A 25 -8.87 0.79 -7.21
N LYS A 26 -8.56 0.30 -8.41
CA LYS A 26 -9.40 -0.72 -9.04
C LYS A 26 -9.08 -2.08 -8.43
N LEU A 27 -9.88 -2.49 -7.44
CA LEU A 27 -9.87 -3.84 -6.87
C LEU A 27 -10.38 -4.84 -7.93
N ASN A 28 -9.53 -5.20 -8.88
CA ASN A 28 -9.84 -6.15 -9.94
C ASN A 28 -8.92 -7.38 -9.89
N ARG A 29 -9.23 -8.39 -10.71
CA ARG A 29 -8.46 -9.64 -10.75
C ARG A 29 -6.99 -9.44 -11.19
N HIS A 30 -6.66 -8.30 -11.81
CA HIS A 30 -5.30 -7.95 -12.22
C HIS A 30 -4.46 -7.35 -11.08
N LEU A 31 -5.08 -6.75 -10.05
CA LEU A 31 -4.39 -6.13 -8.94
C LEU A 31 -3.41 -7.08 -8.24
N LYS A 32 -3.82 -8.34 -8.00
CA LYS A 32 -2.94 -9.36 -7.40
C LYS A 32 -1.70 -9.64 -8.26
N ARG A 33 -1.85 -9.62 -9.60
CA ARG A 33 -0.76 -9.83 -10.55
C ARG A 33 0.17 -8.61 -10.59
N GLU A 34 -0.39 -7.41 -10.58
CA GLU A 34 0.37 -6.16 -10.52
C GLU A 34 1.19 -6.07 -9.24
N ILE A 35 0.60 -6.42 -8.09
CA ILE A 35 1.31 -6.48 -6.80
C ILE A 35 2.42 -7.53 -6.83
N SER A 36 2.15 -8.71 -7.40
CA SER A 36 3.18 -9.76 -7.55
C SER A 36 4.34 -9.30 -8.43
N ASN A 37 4.07 -8.58 -9.51
CA ASN A 37 5.11 -8.03 -10.38
C ASN A 37 5.89 -6.91 -9.67
N LYS A 38 5.19 -6.02 -8.95
CA LYS A 38 5.81 -4.91 -8.24
C LYS A 38 6.68 -5.39 -7.08
N ALA A 39 6.25 -6.42 -6.35
CA ALA A 39 7.03 -7.06 -5.31
C ALA A 39 8.39 -7.56 -5.83
N LYS A 40 8.38 -8.23 -6.98
CA LYS A 40 9.61 -8.67 -7.66
C LYS A 40 10.49 -7.49 -8.08
N GLU A 41 9.90 -6.44 -8.63
CA GLU A 41 10.61 -5.24 -9.09
C GLU A 41 11.34 -4.52 -7.94
N ILE A 42 10.72 -4.40 -6.78
CA ILE A 42 11.27 -3.68 -5.61
C ILE A 42 12.02 -4.61 -4.63
N GLY A 43 12.11 -5.91 -4.94
CA GLY A 43 12.86 -6.89 -4.16
C GLY A 43 12.24 -7.24 -2.81
N VAL A 44 10.91 -7.19 -2.68
CA VAL A 44 10.20 -7.61 -1.46
C VAL A 44 9.42 -8.90 -1.68
N PRO A 45 9.21 -9.71 -0.63
CA PRO A 45 8.34 -10.87 -0.71
C PRO A 45 6.90 -10.48 -1.09
N VAL A 46 6.29 -11.24 -2.01
CA VAL A 46 4.93 -10.98 -2.51
C VAL A 46 3.89 -10.98 -1.39
N ASN A 47 4.04 -11.88 -0.42
CA ASN A 47 3.19 -11.98 0.76
C ASN A 47 3.31 -10.72 1.64
N GLU A 48 4.51 -10.19 1.85
CA GLU A 48 4.71 -8.97 2.64
C GLU A 48 4.04 -7.76 1.98
N LEU A 49 4.23 -7.58 0.67
CA LEU A 49 3.58 -6.49 -0.06
C LEU A 49 2.05 -6.66 -0.08
N TRP A 50 1.57 -7.90 -0.16
CA TRP A 50 0.13 -8.18 -0.13
C TRP A 50 -0.51 -7.86 1.22
N GLU A 51 0.14 -8.21 2.35
CA GLU A 51 -0.34 -7.83 3.69
C GLU A 51 -0.35 -6.31 3.87
N PHE A 52 0.70 -5.63 3.39
CA PHE A 52 0.74 -4.17 3.42
C PHE A 52 -0.44 -3.54 2.65
N VAL A 53 -0.75 -4.04 1.45
CA VAL A 53 -1.87 -3.56 0.64
C VAL A 53 -3.22 -3.83 1.31
N LYS A 54 -3.39 -4.99 1.97
CA LYS A 54 -4.63 -5.29 2.72
C LYS A 54 -4.87 -4.29 3.85
N ILE A 55 -3.85 -3.99 4.65
CA ILE A 55 -3.94 -3.03 5.77
C ILE A 55 -4.40 -1.68 5.23
N LEU A 56 -3.81 -1.24 4.11
CA LEU A 56 -4.16 0.03 3.48
C LEU A 56 -5.61 0.07 2.98
N ILE A 57 -6.10 -1.03 2.36
CA ILE A 57 -7.49 -1.13 1.90
C ILE A 57 -8.47 -1.14 3.09
N ASP A 58 -8.15 -1.88 4.15
CA ASP A 58 -8.98 -1.97 5.36
C ASP A 58 -9.09 -0.61 6.07
N ASP A 59 -7.98 0.12 6.18
CA ASP A 59 -7.98 1.48 6.73
C ASP A 59 -8.81 2.45 5.88
N LEU A 60 -8.66 2.43 4.56
CA LEU A 60 -9.45 3.26 3.64
C LEU A 60 -10.94 2.92 3.73
N TYR A 61 -11.29 1.64 3.84
CA TYR A 61 -12.67 1.19 4.00
C TYR A 61 -13.29 1.71 5.30
N LYS A 62 -12.56 1.59 6.43
CA LYS A 62 -13.02 2.10 7.73
C LYS A 62 -13.25 3.60 7.72
N GLU A 63 -12.38 4.37 7.09
CA GLU A 63 -12.55 5.84 7.02
C GLU A 63 -13.68 6.28 6.10
N THR A 64 -13.98 5.51 5.05
CA THR A 64 -14.99 5.88 4.06
C THR A 64 -16.39 5.39 4.43
N PHE A 65 -16.50 4.21 5.06
CA PHE A 65 -17.77 3.51 5.29
C PHE A 65 -18.01 3.07 6.74
N GLY A 66 -17.00 3.16 7.61
CA GLY A 66 -17.12 2.87 9.04
C GLY A 66 -17.57 4.07 9.85
#